data_AF-M3A8Y7-F1
#
_entry.id   AF-M3A8Y7-F1
#
_cell.length_a   1.000
_cell.length_b   1.000
_cell.length_c   1.000
_cell.angle_alpha   90.00
_cell.angle_beta   90.00
_cell.angle_gamma   90.00
#
_symmetry.space_group_name_H-M   'P 1'
#
loop_
_entity.id
_entity.type
_entity.pdbx_description
1 polymer ?
#
loop_
_entity_poly.entity_id
_entity_poly.type
_entity_poly.pdbx_seq_one_letter_code
_entity_poly.pdbx_strand_id
1 'polypeptide(L)'
;RRKKEEQRKAHKKELRREAKEAEERRREEQLRGSGSPATAIFERRDSPRPSENSFAFSRLAFEDGTAADASLSTLNDAKKKKGPQDPKTALLAAQKKQARISGLDAGKKADIEEKDMWLHAKKRAHGERVRDDTSLLKKALKRKEKQKNKSEREWKEREENITKAREAKQKKRETNLQKRRDEKGQKGKKKGGSSGGAKGKKKGRPGFEGRFKA
;
A
#
# COMPACT_ATOMS: atom_id res chain seq x y z
N ARG A 1 17.47 25.55 21.76
CA ARG A 1 17.44 24.32 20.91
C ARG A 1 16.18 24.26 20.06
N ARG A 2 14.97 24.29 20.65
CA ARG A 2 13.67 24.30 19.90
C ARG A 2 13.54 25.41 18.85
N LYS A 3 13.85 26.67 19.19
CA LYS A 3 13.82 27.80 18.23
C LYS A 3 14.72 27.59 16.99
N LYS A 4 15.88 26.94 17.16
CA LYS A 4 16.82 26.65 16.06
C LYS A 4 16.34 25.51 15.17
N GLU A 5 15.61 24.54 15.74
CA GLU A 5 14.96 23.46 14.98
C GLU A 5 13.75 23.98 14.20
N GLU A 6 12.97 24.88 14.78
CA GLU A 6 11.85 25.57 14.12
C GLU A 6 12.32 26.41 12.93
N GLN A 7 13.39 27.20 13.11
CA GLN A 7 14.01 27.96 12.02
C GLN A 7 14.51 27.06 10.88
N ARG A 8 15.16 25.93 11.20
CA ARG A 8 15.61 24.95 10.19
C ARG A 8 14.44 24.31 9.45
N LYS A 9 13.34 24.03 10.16
CA LYS A 9 12.13 23.45 9.57
C LYS A 9 11.39 24.45 8.68
N ALA A 10 11.32 25.71 9.08
CA ALA A 10 10.76 26.81 8.29
C ALA A 10 11.58 27.04 7.00
N HIS A 11 12.89 27.20 7.11
CA HIS A 11 13.79 27.36 5.97
C HIS A 11 13.72 26.19 4.98
N LYS A 12 13.65 24.94 5.48
CA LYS A 12 13.47 23.75 4.64
C LYS A 12 12.11 23.71 3.94
N LYS A 13 11.06 24.29 4.55
CA LYS A 13 9.72 24.37 3.97
C LYS A 13 9.67 25.45 2.88
N GLU A 14 10.34 26.58 3.09
CA GLU A 14 10.46 27.67 2.11
C GLU A 14 11.23 27.20 0.87
N LEU A 15 12.40 26.57 1.04
CA LEU A 15 13.16 25.99 -0.09
C LEU A 15 12.36 24.99 -0.92
N ARG A 16 11.50 24.18 -0.26
CA ARG A 16 10.62 23.23 -0.97
C ARG A 16 9.50 23.92 -1.74
N ARG A 17 8.99 25.04 -1.21
CA ARG A 17 7.95 25.83 -1.87
C ARG A 17 8.52 26.55 -3.09
N GLU A 18 9.67 27.19 -2.94
CA GLU A 18 10.38 27.87 -4.02
C GLU A 18 10.77 26.90 -5.15
N ALA A 19 11.28 25.71 -4.80
CA ALA A 19 11.57 24.67 -5.80
C ALA A 19 10.33 24.21 -6.57
N LYS A 20 9.18 24.11 -5.90
CA LYS A 20 7.91 23.73 -6.54
C LYS A 20 7.36 24.83 -7.44
N GLU A 21 7.43 26.09 -6.99
CA GLU A 21 7.03 27.26 -7.79
C GLU A 21 7.93 27.43 -9.02
N ALA A 22 9.24 27.17 -8.90
CA ALA A 22 10.17 27.17 -10.03
C ALA A 22 9.90 26.03 -11.02
N GLU A 23 9.53 24.83 -10.56
CA GLU A 23 9.12 23.71 -11.41
C GLU A 23 7.80 24.02 -12.15
N GLU A 24 6.81 24.56 -11.45
CA GLU A 24 5.53 24.97 -12.04
C GLU A 24 5.73 26.07 -13.08
N ARG A 25 6.58 27.06 -12.82
CA ARG A 25 6.93 28.11 -13.79
C ARG A 25 7.63 27.57 -15.03
N ARG A 26 8.57 26.63 -14.85
CA ARG A 26 9.24 25.93 -15.96
C ARG A 26 8.24 25.10 -16.78
N ARG A 27 7.28 24.46 -16.13
CA ARG A 27 6.21 23.69 -16.78
C ARG A 27 5.24 24.59 -17.53
N GLU A 28 4.89 25.75 -16.97
CA GLU A 28 4.05 26.75 -17.61
C GLU A 28 4.75 27.37 -18.82
N GLU A 29 6.05 27.69 -18.71
CA GLU A 29 6.85 28.17 -19.82
C GLU A 29 6.98 27.11 -20.94
N GLN A 30 7.15 25.84 -20.57
CA GLN A 30 7.09 24.73 -21.53
C GLN A 30 5.72 24.59 -22.19
N LEU A 31 4.62 24.79 -21.46
CA LEU A 31 3.26 24.81 -22.03
C LEU A 31 3.01 26.03 -22.91
N ARG A 32 3.58 27.19 -22.56
CA ARG A 32 3.44 28.46 -23.31
C ARG A 32 4.27 28.45 -24.59
N GLY A 33 5.42 27.77 -24.59
CA GLY A 33 6.27 27.54 -25.77
C GLY A 33 5.82 26.36 -26.64
N SER A 34 5.04 25.43 -26.09
CA SER A 34 4.42 24.31 -26.80
C SER A 34 2.99 24.65 -27.20
N GLY A 35 2.83 25.49 -28.22
CA GLY A 35 1.57 25.65 -28.96
C GLY A 35 1.23 24.34 -29.69
N SER A 36 0.72 23.35 -28.96
CA SER A 36 0.21 22.10 -29.52
C SER A 36 -1.17 22.36 -30.14
N PRO A 37 -1.45 21.88 -31.37
CA PRO A 37 -2.66 22.21 -32.14
C PRO A 37 -3.95 21.60 -31.57
N ALA A 38 -3.90 21.07 -30.34
CA ALA A 38 -5.02 20.42 -29.68
C ALA A 38 -6.12 21.40 -29.20
N THR A 39 -5.81 22.69 -29.05
CA THR A 39 -6.82 23.71 -28.72
C THR A 39 -7.56 24.24 -29.96
N ALA A 40 -6.94 24.19 -31.15
CA ALA A 40 -7.58 24.60 -32.42
C ALA A 40 -8.60 23.59 -32.97
N ILE A 41 -8.62 22.36 -32.44
CA ILE A 41 -9.60 21.32 -32.80
C ILE A 41 -10.94 21.56 -32.07
N PHE A 42 -10.94 22.24 -30.92
CA PHE A 42 -12.16 22.52 -30.16
C PHE A 42 -12.96 23.72 -30.69
N GLU A 43 -12.35 24.60 -31.48
CA GLU A 43 -12.99 25.80 -32.05
C GLU A 43 -13.39 25.65 -33.53
N ARG A 44 -13.01 24.55 -34.19
CA ARG A 44 -13.46 24.18 -35.55
C ARG A 44 -14.39 22.96 -35.52
N ARG A 45 -15.33 22.93 -34.59
CA ARG A 45 -16.46 22.00 -34.66
C ARG A 45 -17.58 22.69 -35.41
N ASP A 46 -17.76 22.27 -36.67
CA ASP A 46 -18.95 22.48 -37.46
C ASP A 46 -20.20 22.49 -36.57
N SER A 47 -20.92 23.60 -36.57
CA SER A 47 -22.30 23.63 -36.10
C SER A 47 -23.09 22.66 -36.97
N PRO A 48 -23.65 21.56 -36.44
CA PRO A 48 -24.48 20.69 -37.24
C PRO A 48 -25.68 21.51 -37.70
N ARG A 49 -25.88 21.59 -39.02
CA ARG A 49 -27.16 22.00 -39.60
C ARG A 49 -28.28 21.21 -38.90
N PRO A 50 -29.47 21.80 -38.66
CA PRO A 50 -30.59 21.05 -38.12
C PRO A 50 -31.06 20.05 -39.20
N SER A 51 -30.39 18.90 -39.29
CA SER A 51 -31.03 17.69 -39.78
C SER A 51 -32.22 17.46 -38.86
N GLU A 52 -33.39 17.29 -39.44
CA GLU A 52 -34.61 16.97 -38.71
C GLU A 52 -34.30 16.01 -37.58
N ASN A 53 -34.47 16.50 -36.36
CA ASN A 53 -34.23 15.76 -35.15
C ASN A 53 -35.26 14.63 -35.05
N SER A 54 -35.02 13.52 -35.75
CA SER A 54 -35.62 12.23 -35.41
C SER A 54 -34.92 11.73 -34.14
N PHE A 55 -35.25 12.35 -33.02
CA PHE A 55 -34.96 11.79 -31.71
C PHE A 55 -35.82 10.55 -31.55
N ALA A 56 -35.23 9.36 -31.74
CA ALA A 56 -35.81 8.12 -31.23
C ALA A 56 -35.75 8.16 -29.69
N PHE A 57 -36.71 8.85 -29.06
CA PHE A 57 -36.96 8.83 -27.63
C PHE A 57 -37.54 7.47 -27.24
N SER A 58 -36.72 6.45 -27.13
CA SER A 58 -37.20 5.18 -26.56
C SER A 58 -36.09 4.33 -25.95
N ARG A 59 -35.16 4.94 -25.23
CA ARG A 59 -34.32 4.19 -24.30
C ARG A 59 -34.37 4.89 -22.95
N LEU A 60 -35.34 4.48 -22.14
CA LEU A 60 -35.46 4.93 -20.76
C LEU A 60 -34.41 4.17 -19.93
N ALA A 61 -33.40 4.88 -19.45
CA ALA A 61 -32.42 4.34 -18.49
C ALA A 61 -32.83 4.80 -17.09
N PHE A 62 -33.11 3.84 -16.22
CA PHE A 62 -33.49 4.10 -14.82
C PHE A 62 -32.25 4.26 -13.95
N GLU A 63 -32.38 4.98 -12.84
CA GLU A 63 -31.28 5.23 -11.89
C GLU A 63 -30.72 3.94 -11.29
N ASP A 64 -31.55 2.90 -11.20
CA ASP A 64 -31.18 1.53 -10.79
C ASP A 64 -30.30 0.80 -11.83
N GLY A 65 -30.01 1.44 -12.97
CA GLY A 65 -29.17 0.93 -14.06
C GLY A 65 -29.89 -0.03 -15.00
N THR A 66 -31.19 -0.24 -14.82
CA THR A 66 -32.04 -0.95 -15.78
C THR A 66 -32.30 -0.05 -16.98
N ALA A 67 -32.42 -0.63 -18.18
CA ALA A 67 -32.66 0.13 -19.41
C ALA A 67 -33.78 -0.53 -20.22
N ALA A 68 -34.82 0.24 -20.54
CA ALA A 68 -35.88 -0.19 -21.45
C ALA A 68 -35.37 -0.25 -22.90
N ASP A 69 -35.79 -1.27 -23.63
CA ASP A 69 -35.49 -1.41 -25.05
C ASP A 69 -36.27 -0.40 -25.91
N ALA A 70 -35.89 -0.24 -27.18
CA ALA A 70 -36.49 0.69 -28.14
C ALA A 70 -38.01 0.55 -28.32
N SER A 71 -38.56 -0.64 -28.04
CA SER A 71 -40.00 -0.93 -28.07
C SER A 71 -40.71 -0.77 -26.72
N LEU A 72 -40.00 -0.38 -25.66
CA LEU A 72 -40.45 -0.34 -24.25
C LEU A 72 -41.08 -1.65 -23.72
N SER A 73 -40.99 -2.74 -24.48
CA SER A 73 -41.61 -4.02 -24.15
C SER A 73 -40.75 -4.91 -23.26
N THR A 74 -39.43 -4.65 -23.22
CA THR A 74 -38.48 -5.42 -22.40
C THR A 74 -37.59 -4.48 -21.60
N LEU A 75 -37.36 -4.85 -20.34
CA LEU A 75 -36.40 -4.20 -19.45
C LEU A 75 -35.12 -5.02 -19.42
N ASN A 76 -33.98 -4.37 -19.72
CA ASN A 76 -32.66 -4.96 -19.59
C ASN A 76 -32.09 -4.63 -18.22
N ASP A 77 -31.68 -5.65 -17.47
CA ASP A 77 -31.03 -5.47 -16.18
C ASP A 77 -29.64 -4.83 -16.31
N ALA A 78 -29.28 -4.07 -15.28
CA ALA A 78 -27.93 -3.54 -15.11
C ALA A 78 -26.91 -4.68 -15.10
N LYS A 79 -26.02 -4.72 -16.10
CA LYS A 79 -24.93 -5.71 -16.12
C LYS A 79 -24.00 -5.49 -14.93
N LYS A 80 -23.99 -6.44 -13.99
CA LYS A 80 -23.08 -6.42 -12.84
C LYS A 80 -21.63 -6.38 -13.33
N LYS A 81 -20.89 -5.34 -12.93
CA LYS A 81 -19.45 -5.25 -13.20
C LYS A 81 -18.75 -6.37 -12.43
N LYS A 82 -17.98 -7.20 -13.13
CA LYS A 82 -17.17 -8.24 -12.47
C LYS A 82 -16.14 -7.54 -11.59
N GLY A 83 -16.11 -7.92 -10.30
CA GLY A 83 -15.13 -7.40 -9.35
C GLY A 83 -13.69 -7.81 -9.71
N PRO A 84 -12.69 -7.32 -8.94
CA PRO A 84 -11.29 -7.63 -9.20
C PRO A 84 -11.04 -9.15 -9.20
N GLN A 85 -10.55 -9.68 -10.32
CA GLN A 85 -10.23 -11.10 -10.45
C GLN A 85 -8.90 -11.42 -9.77
N ASP A 86 -8.83 -12.56 -9.07
CA ASP A 86 -7.57 -13.05 -8.50
C ASP A 86 -6.57 -13.44 -9.62
N PRO A 87 -5.31 -12.99 -9.56
CA PRO A 87 -4.28 -13.34 -10.55
C PRO A 87 -4.09 -14.85 -10.78
N LYS A 88 -4.33 -15.73 -9.81
CA LYS A 88 -4.20 -17.18 -10.00
C LYS A 88 -5.32 -17.68 -10.91
N THR A 89 -6.56 -17.30 -10.63
CA THR A 89 -7.73 -17.64 -11.45
C THR A 89 -7.63 -17.05 -12.85
N ALA A 90 -7.15 -15.80 -12.97
CA ALA A 90 -6.92 -15.18 -14.27
C ALA A 90 -5.85 -15.92 -15.09
N LEU A 91 -4.75 -16.36 -14.46
CA LEU A 91 -3.71 -17.14 -15.12
C LEU A 91 -4.27 -18.48 -15.63
N LEU A 92 -5.02 -19.19 -14.79
CA LEU A 92 -5.66 -20.46 -15.19
C LEU A 92 -6.64 -20.27 -16.34
N ALA A 93 -7.42 -19.18 -16.34
CA ALA A 93 -8.32 -18.85 -17.44
C ALA A 93 -7.55 -18.59 -18.75
N ALA A 94 -6.46 -17.81 -18.69
CA ALA A 94 -5.61 -17.54 -19.84
C ALA A 94 -4.97 -18.84 -20.39
N GLN A 95 -4.47 -19.72 -19.53
CA GLN A 95 -3.93 -21.02 -19.93
C GLN A 95 -4.98 -21.92 -20.56
N LYS A 96 -6.19 -22.01 -19.98
CA LYS A 96 -7.30 -22.78 -20.56
C LYS A 96 -7.72 -22.23 -21.92
N LYS A 97 -7.73 -20.90 -22.10
CA LYS A 97 -7.99 -20.27 -23.39
C LYS A 97 -6.92 -20.64 -24.42
N GLN A 98 -5.65 -20.54 -24.05
CA GLN A 98 -4.52 -20.93 -24.91
C GLN A 98 -4.58 -22.42 -25.30
N ALA A 99 -4.88 -23.31 -24.35
CA ALA A 99 -5.03 -24.74 -24.62
C ALA A 99 -6.18 -25.00 -25.62
N ARG A 100 -7.32 -24.33 -25.46
CA ARG A 100 -8.46 -24.45 -26.40
C ARG A 100 -8.09 -23.98 -27.79
N ILE A 101 -7.39 -22.86 -27.91
CA ILE A 101 -6.97 -22.32 -29.21
C ILE A 101 -5.91 -23.22 -29.85
N SER A 102 -4.99 -23.79 -29.06
CA SER A 102 -3.90 -24.63 -29.58
C SER A 102 -4.39 -25.88 -30.34
N GLY A 103 -5.53 -26.45 -29.96
CA GLY A 103 -6.14 -27.61 -30.62
C GLY A 103 -6.93 -27.31 -31.89
N LEU A 104 -7.04 -26.03 -32.30
CA LEU A 104 -7.77 -25.64 -33.52
C LEU A 104 -6.84 -25.54 -34.74
N ASP A 105 -7.44 -25.53 -35.92
CA ASP A 105 -6.76 -25.30 -37.19
C ASP A 105 -6.18 -23.88 -37.31
N ALA A 106 -5.13 -23.70 -38.12
CA ALA A 106 -4.41 -22.43 -38.28
C ALA A 106 -5.29 -21.29 -38.78
N GLY A 107 -6.21 -21.55 -39.73
CA GLY A 107 -7.13 -20.52 -40.22
C GLY A 107 -8.08 -20.04 -39.12
N LYS A 108 -8.68 -20.98 -38.39
CA LYS A 108 -9.57 -20.67 -37.26
C LYS A 108 -8.84 -19.97 -36.11
N LYS A 109 -7.57 -20.26 -35.88
CA LYS A 109 -6.73 -19.56 -34.88
C LYS A 109 -6.58 -18.09 -35.24
N ALA A 110 -6.20 -17.78 -36.48
CA ALA A 110 -6.04 -16.40 -36.94
C ALA A 110 -7.36 -15.61 -36.84
N ASP A 111 -8.47 -16.21 -37.26
CA ASP A 111 -9.80 -15.59 -37.15
C ASP A 111 -10.20 -15.28 -35.71
N ILE A 112 -9.89 -16.19 -34.77
CA ILE A 112 -10.18 -16.01 -33.34
C ILE A 112 -9.29 -14.92 -32.76
N GLU A 113 -8.01 -14.89 -33.12
CA GLU A 113 -7.06 -13.88 -32.66
C GLU A 113 -7.47 -12.48 -33.13
N GLU A 114 -7.87 -12.33 -34.40
CA GLU A 114 -8.37 -11.07 -34.95
C GLU A 114 -9.63 -10.62 -34.20
N LYS A 115 -10.62 -11.51 -34.05
CA LYS A 115 -11.85 -11.21 -33.30
C LYS A 115 -11.56 -10.83 -31.85
N ASP A 116 -10.66 -11.54 -31.19
CA ASP A 116 -10.23 -11.24 -29.82
C ASP A 116 -9.55 -9.87 -29.73
N MET A 117 -8.69 -9.52 -30.69
CA MET A 117 -8.04 -8.21 -30.75
C MET A 117 -9.06 -7.07 -30.81
N TRP A 118 -10.04 -7.17 -31.72
CA TRP A 118 -11.10 -6.17 -31.86
C TRP A 118 -12.00 -6.11 -30.63
N LEU A 119 -12.37 -7.25 -30.05
CA LEU A 119 -13.15 -7.31 -28.83
C LEU A 119 -12.41 -6.68 -27.64
N HIS A 120 -11.10 -6.95 -27.50
CA HIS A 120 -10.28 -6.35 -26.46
C HIS A 120 -10.11 -4.84 -26.66
N ALA A 121 -9.95 -4.38 -27.90
CA ALA A 121 -9.90 -2.94 -28.23
C ALA A 121 -11.22 -2.25 -27.86
N LYS A 122 -12.37 -2.83 -28.24
CA LYS A 122 -13.71 -2.32 -27.89
C LYS A 122 -13.93 -2.24 -26.37
N LYS A 123 -13.55 -3.29 -25.63
CA LYS A 123 -13.63 -3.31 -24.16
C LYS A 123 -12.77 -2.22 -23.51
N ARG A 124 -11.54 -2.04 -23.99
CA ARG A 124 -10.65 -0.98 -23.51
C ARG A 124 -11.19 0.41 -23.82
N ALA A 125 -11.76 0.63 -25.01
CA ALA A 125 -12.40 1.89 -25.38
C ALA A 125 -13.61 2.22 -24.49
N HIS A 126 -14.37 1.20 -24.08
CA HIS A 126 -15.45 1.33 -23.10
C HIS A 126 -14.94 1.53 -21.65
N GLY A 127 -13.62 1.54 -21.42
CA GLY A 127 -13.01 1.71 -20.11
C GLY A 127 -12.93 0.43 -19.26
N GLU A 128 -13.24 -0.74 -19.83
CA GLU A 128 -13.01 -2.01 -19.14
C GLU A 128 -11.51 -2.38 -19.18
N ARG A 129 -10.94 -2.63 -17.99
CA ARG A 129 -9.53 -3.01 -17.87
C ARG A 129 -9.33 -4.51 -18.06
N VAL A 130 -8.99 -4.91 -19.27
CA VAL A 130 -8.62 -6.28 -19.65
C VAL A 130 -7.27 -6.68 -19.02
N ARG A 131 -7.19 -7.82 -18.31
CA ARG A 131 -6.00 -8.27 -17.55
C ARG A 131 -5.63 -9.73 -17.85
N ASP A 132 -5.38 -10.04 -19.11
CA ASP A 132 -5.21 -11.41 -19.58
C ASP A 132 -3.73 -11.79 -19.90
N ASP A 133 -2.79 -10.86 -19.72
CA ASP A 133 -1.37 -11.08 -20.02
C ASP A 133 -0.70 -12.07 -19.05
N THR A 134 -0.34 -13.25 -19.55
CA THR A 134 0.25 -14.33 -18.74
C THR A 134 1.54 -13.92 -18.01
N SER A 135 2.38 -13.09 -18.63
CA SER A 135 3.64 -12.61 -18.04
C SER A 135 3.40 -11.66 -16.86
N LEU A 136 2.42 -10.76 -16.98
CA LEU A 136 2.03 -9.83 -15.92
C LEU A 136 1.32 -10.55 -14.78
N LEU A 137 0.48 -11.55 -15.09
CA LEU A 137 -0.20 -12.38 -14.09
C LEU A 137 0.82 -13.20 -13.27
N LYS A 138 1.82 -13.83 -13.92
CA LYS A 138 2.93 -14.50 -13.24
C LYS A 138 3.72 -13.54 -12.34
N LYS A 139 4.03 -12.32 -12.81
CA LYS A 139 4.70 -11.29 -12.00
C LYS A 139 3.84 -10.84 -10.82
N ALA A 140 2.52 -10.75 -10.99
CA ALA A 140 1.60 -10.40 -9.91
C ALA A 140 1.57 -11.49 -8.82
N LEU A 141 1.56 -12.77 -9.20
CA LEU A 141 1.67 -13.88 -8.27
C LEU A 141 2.98 -13.84 -7.49
N LYS A 142 4.12 -13.70 -8.18
CA LYS A 142 5.43 -13.58 -7.52
C LYS A 142 5.50 -12.41 -6.54
N ARG A 143 4.85 -11.29 -6.85
CA ARG A 143 4.78 -10.14 -5.92
C ARG A 143 3.95 -10.47 -4.68
N LYS A 144 2.80 -11.13 -4.84
CA LYS A 144 1.98 -11.60 -3.70
C LYS A 144 2.76 -12.58 -2.84
N GLU A 145 3.44 -13.55 -3.43
CA GLU A 145 4.29 -14.53 -2.72
C GLU A 145 5.41 -13.83 -1.94
N LYS A 146 6.14 -12.88 -2.57
CA LYS A 146 7.17 -12.09 -1.88
C LYS A 146 6.60 -11.31 -0.69
N GLN A 147 5.42 -10.71 -0.83
CA GLN A 147 4.76 -10.01 0.28
C GLN A 147 4.42 -10.98 1.42
N LYS A 148 3.92 -12.18 1.10
CA LYS A 148 3.62 -13.21 2.10
C LYS A 148 4.88 -13.71 2.80
N ASN A 149 5.95 -13.99 2.06
CA ASN A 149 7.23 -14.40 2.62
C ASN A 149 7.83 -13.31 3.52
N LYS A 150 7.69 -12.03 3.14
CA LYS A 150 8.11 -10.90 3.98
C LYS A 150 7.31 -10.88 5.28
N SER A 151 5.98 -10.95 5.21
CA SER A 151 5.16 -10.97 6.41
C SER A 151 5.46 -12.17 7.31
N GLU A 152 5.67 -13.36 6.72
CA GLU A 152 6.02 -14.57 7.47
C GLU A 152 7.34 -14.40 8.22
N ARG A 153 8.37 -13.86 7.57
CA ARG A 153 9.67 -13.57 8.20
C ARG A 153 9.54 -12.57 9.34
N GLU A 154 8.79 -11.48 9.13
CA GLU A 154 8.56 -10.48 10.19
C GLU A 154 7.81 -11.08 11.39
N TRP A 155 6.86 -11.98 11.16
CA TRP A 155 6.15 -12.66 12.24
C TRP A 155 7.06 -13.62 13.00
N LYS A 156 7.86 -14.43 12.29
CA LYS A 156 8.88 -15.29 12.91
C LYS A 156 9.89 -14.50 13.73
N GLU A 157 10.38 -13.37 13.20
CA GLU A 157 11.29 -12.48 13.94
C GLU A 157 10.64 -11.91 15.21
N ARG A 158 9.36 -11.53 15.15
CA ARG A 158 8.62 -11.06 16.34
C ARG A 158 8.51 -12.17 17.38
N GLU A 159 8.17 -13.39 16.98
CA GLU A 159 8.09 -14.55 17.88
C GLU A 159 9.45 -14.88 18.51
N GLU A 160 10.51 -14.90 17.72
CA GLU A 160 11.88 -15.07 18.20
C GLU A 160 12.30 -13.97 19.18
N ASN A 161 11.92 -12.72 18.92
CA ASN A 161 12.23 -11.61 19.83
C ASN A 161 11.46 -11.75 21.15
N ILE A 162 10.22 -12.23 21.12
CA ILE A 162 9.44 -12.50 22.32
C ILE A 162 10.06 -13.65 23.14
N THR A 163 10.47 -14.74 22.49
CA THR A 163 11.12 -15.88 23.16
C THR A 163 12.47 -15.47 23.76
N LYS A 164 13.35 -14.82 22.98
CA LYS A 164 14.63 -14.26 23.46
C LYS A 164 14.44 -13.30 24.63
N ALA A 165 13.42 -12.42 24.59
CA ALA A 165 13.13 -11.51 25.69
C ALA A 165 12.66 -12.24 26.96
N ARG A 166 11.86 -13.31 26.82
CA ARG A 166 11.44 -14.18 27.94
C ARG A 166 12.64 -14.90 28.54
N GLU A 167 13.47 -15.53 27.72
CA GLU A 167 14.69 -16.23 28.15
C GLU A 167 15.67 -15.27 28.82
N ALA A 168 15.89 -14.06 28.28
CA ALA A 168 16.77 -13.08 28.89
C ALA A 168 16.29 -12.65 30.30
N LYS A 169 14.97 -12.52 30.50
CA LYS A 169 14.40 -12.25 31.82
C LYS A 169 14.56 -13.43 32.78
N GLN A 170 14.36 -14.67 32.30
CA GLN A 170 14.56 -15.88 33.08
C GLN A 170 16.04 -16.05 33.48
N LYS A 171 16.99 -15.94 32.53
CA LYS A 171 18.43 -15.96 32.79
C LYS A 171 18.85 -14.89 33.81
N LYS A 172 18.34 -13.65 33.69
CA LYS A 172 18.58 -12.59 34.69
C LYS A 172 18.08 -13.00 36.09
N ARG A 173 16.90 -13.64 36.18
CA ARG A 173 16.37 -14.14 37.46
C ARG A 173 17.24 -15.26 38.02
N GLU A 174 17.66 -16.21 37.21
CA GLU A 174 18.55 -17.31 37.61
C GLU A 174 19.90 -16.80 38.10
N THR A 175 20.54 -15.89 37.36
CA THR A 175 21.82 -15.28 37.79
C THR A 175 21.68 -14.53 39.12
N ASN A 176 20.57 -13.82 39.34
CA ASN A 176 20.32 -13.12 40.61
C ASN A 176 20.06 -14.11 41.77
N LEU A 177 19.35 -15.21 41.53
CA LEU A 177 19.13 -16.26 42.53
C LEU A 177 20.44 -16.99 42.88
N GLN A 178 21.27 -17.26 41.87
CA GLN A 178 22.58 -17.87 42.06
C GLN A 178 23.49 -16.95 42.89
N LYS A 179 23.60 -15.67 42.54
CA LYS A 179 24.35 -14.68 43.35
C LYS A 179 23.88 -14.64 44.81
N ARG A 180 22.56 -14.64 45.06
CA ARG A 180 22.01 -14.70 46.43
C ARG A 180 22.38 -15.99 47.16
N ARG A 181 22.43 -17.12 46.47
CA ARG A 181 22.83 -18.42 47.03
C ARG A 181 24.32 -18.40 47.39
N ASP A 182 25.17 -17.91 46.50
CA ASP A 182 26.61 -17.83 46.70
C ASP A 182 26.98 -16.86 47.84
N GLU A 183 26.31 -15.70 47.92
CA GLU A 183 26.46 -14.75 49.03
C GLU A 183 26.02 -15.33 50.39
N LYS A 184 24.94 -16.13 50.40
CA LYS A 184 24.48 -16.81 51.62
C LYS A 184 25.45 -17.92 52.04
N GLY A 185 26.06 -18.63 51.08
CA GLY A 185 27.09 -19.64 51.33
C GLY A 185 28.40 -19.05 51.88
N GLN A 186 28.78 -17.85 51.45
CA GLN A 186 29.98 -17.15 51.93
C GLN A 186 29.82 -16.56 53.35
N LYS A 187 28.59 -16.19 53.76
CA LYS A 187 28.31 -15.69 55.13
C LYS A 187 28.55 -16.72 56.23
N GLY A 188 28.63 -18.02 55.90
CA GLY A 188 29.00 -19.07 56.85
C GLY A 188 30.51 -19.28 57.06
N LYS A 189 31.37 -18.67 56.22
CA LYS A 189 32.82 -18.96 56.20
C LYS A 189 33.76 -17.80 56.53
N LYS A 190 33.24 -16.61 56.87
CA LYS A 190 34.07 -15.53 57.44
C LYS A 190 33.62 -15.14 58.85
N LYS A 191 34.45 -15.61 59.79
CA LYS A 191 34.84 -14.96 61.05
C LYS A 191 33.89 -15.12 62.24
N GLY A 192 33.92 -16.32 62.82
CA GLY A 192 34.22 -16.39 64.25
C GLY A 192 35.66 -15.90 64.45
N GLY A 193 35.88 -14.88 65.27
CA GLY A 193 37.22 -14.40 65.58
C GLY A 193 37.35 -12.89 65.74
N SER A 194 37.14 -12.46 66.99
CA SER A 194 37.78 -11.32 67.67
C SER A 194 37.34 -9.89 67.34
N SER A 195 36.61 -9.34 68.33
CA SER A 195 36.84 -8.08 69.06
C SER A 195 37.08 -6.74 68.34
N GLY A 196 36.50 -5.68 68.93
CA GLY A 196 37.01 -4.31 68.82
C GLY A 196 36.00 -3.34 68.21
N GLY A 197 35.42 -2.47 69.05
CA GLY A 197 34.36 -1.55 68.66
C GLY A 197 34.82 -0.33 67.86
N ALA A 198 33.87 0.35 67.22
CA ALA A 198 33.88 1.81 67.04
C ALA A 198 32.55 2.29 66.44
N LYS A 199 31.93 3.24 67.15
CA LYS A 199 30.83 4.10 66.69
C LYS A 199 31.15 4.73 65.32
N GLY A 200 30.19 4.75 64.40
CA GLY A 200 30.36 5.45 63.11
C GLY A 200 29.07 5.68 62.34
N LYS A 201 28.33 6.74 62.73
CA LYS A 201 27.34 7.52 61.95
C LYS A 201 26.40 6.79 60.97
N LYS A 202 25.13 6.64 61.39
CA LYS A 202 23.97 6.53 60.49
C LYS A 202 23.91 7.77 59.59
N LYS A 203 24.14 7.63 58.28
CA LYS A 203 23.84 8.67 57.29
C LYS A 203 22.31 8.79 57.14
N GLY A 204 21.81 10.01 57.33
CA GLY A 204 20.40 10.35 57.37
C GLY A 204 19.64 10.03 56.09
N ARG A 205 18.34 9.78 56.27
CA ARG A 205 17.34 9.66 55.22
C ARG A 205 17.40 10.91 54.32
N PRO A 206 17.35 10.78 52.99
CA PRO A 206 17.28 11.93 52.08
C PRO A 206 15.86 12.54 52.17
N GLY A 207 15.63 13.34 53.21
CA GLY A 207 14.44 14.16 53.39
C GLY A 207 14.53 15.39 52.49
N PHE A 208 13.63 15.45 51.52
CA PHE A 208 13.33 16.60 50.69
C PHE A 208 12.76 17.73 51.56
N GLU A 209 13.64 18.53 52.17
CA GLU A 209 13.28 19.80 52.82
C GLU A 209 14.14 20.93 52.25
N GLY A 210 13.82 21.32 51.01
CA GLY A 210 14.22 22.60 50.46
C GLY A 210 13.19 23.67 50.83
N ARG A 211 13.44 24.38 51.93
CA ARG A 211 12.75 25.64 52.26
C ARG A 211 12.97 26.62 51.10
N PHE A 212 11.89 26.99 50.41
CA PHE A 212 11.91 28.14 49.50
C PHE A 212 12.04 29.42 50.32
N LYS A 213 13.07 30.22 50.03
CA LYS A 213 13.15 31.62 50.42
C LYS A 213 13.70 32.41 49.23
N ALA A 214 12.79 32.99 48.45
CA ALA A 214 12.93 34.18 47.62
C ALA A 214 11.52 34.58 47.18
#